data_AF-A0A560XDJ1-F1
#
_entry.id   AF-A0A560XDJ1-F1
#
_cell.length_a   1.000
_cell.length_b   1.000
_cell.length_c   1.000
_cell.angle_alpha   90.00
_cell.angle_beta   90.00
_cell.angle_gamma   90.00
#
_symmetry.space_group_name_H-M   'P 1'
#
loop_
_entity.id
_entity.type
_entity.pdbx_description
1 polymer ?
#
loop_
_entity_poly.entity_id
_entity_poly.type
_entity_poly.pdbx_seq_one_letter_code
_entity_poly.pdbx_strand_id
1 'polypeptide(L)'
;MGNLTAANIASLEVSASWGSLNKDGSLGLPVTVIKRLPLKGECAAASWCEFSVVFDGIKPDEFGFLQVEKVHVGRVSLSKGINER
;
A
#
# COMPACT_ATOMS: atom_id res chain seq x y z
N MET A 1 6.16 3.50 -2.41
CA MET A 1 5.17 4.50 -1.94
C MET A 1 5.88 5.81 -1.64
N GLY A 2 5.34 6.95 -2.04
CA GLY A 2 5.92 8.27 -1.73
C GLY A 2 5.21 8.91 -0.54
N ASN A 3 5.95 9.31 0.50
CA ASN A 3 5.41 10.10 1.59
C ASN A 3 5.54 11.59 1.25
N LEU A 4 4.41 12.20 0.91
CA LEU A 4 4.34 13.61 0.54
C LEU A 4 4.28 14.56 1.74
N THR A 5 4.27 14.03 2.96
CA THR A 5 4.17 14.84 4.18
C THR A 5 5.55 15.24 4.70
N ALA A 6 5.59 16.30 5.50
CA ALA A 6 6.77 16.72 6.25
C ALA A 6 6.98 15.92 7.55
N ALA A 7 6.25 14.81 7.73
CA ALA A 7 6.32 13.96 8.91
C ALA A 7 6.76 12.55 8.52
N ASN A 8 7.45 11.86 9.42
CA ASN A 8 7.62 10.43 9.29
C ASN A 8 6.28 9.74 9.56
N ILE A 9 5.96 8.74 8.75
CA ILE A 9 4.74 7.92 8.90
C ILE A 9 5.13 6.47 9.14
N ALA A 10 4.48 5.82 10.10
CA ALA A 10 4.74 4.43 10.45
C ALA A 10 3.42 3.70 10.75
N SER A 11 3.51 2.38 10.91
CA SER A 11 2.35 1.51 11.16
C SER A 11 1.28 1.69 10.09
N LEU A 12 1.71 1.65 8.83
CA LEU A 12 0.84 1.80 7.68
C LEU A 12 0.03 0.51 7.47
N GLU A 13 -1.24 0.66 7.14
CA GLU A 13 -2.12 -0.44 6.72
C GLU A 13 -2.80 -0.06 5.40
N VAL A 14 -2.85 -0.99 4.47
CA VAL A 14 -3.53 -0.81 3.18
C VAL A 14 -4.75 -1.73 3.10
N SER A 15 -5.92 -1.17 2.81
CA SER A 15 -7.08 -1.94 2.38
C SER A 15 -7.03 -2.06 0.86
N ALA A 16 -6.93 -3.30 0.36
CA ALA A 16 -6.85 -3.56 -1.06
C ALA A 16 -7.63 -4.82 -1.48
N SER A 17 -8.01 -4.85 -2.75
CA SER A 17 -8.62 -5.97 -3.44
C SER A 17 -7.76 -6.36 -4.65
N TRP A 18 -7.74 -7.64 -5.00
CA TRP A 18 -6.95 -8.15 -6.12
C TRP A 18 -7.58 -9.39 -6.70
N GLY A 19 -7.23 -9.69 -7.96
CA GLY A 19 -7.82 -10.79 -8.68
C GLY A 19 -7.36 -10.87 -10.14
N SER A 20 -7.99 -11.77 -10.87
CA SER A 20 -7.79 -11.92 -12.31
C SER A 20 -8.68 -10.97 -13.11
N LEU A 21 -8.31 -10.76 -14.37
CA LEU A 21 -9.17 -10.11 -15.35
C LEU A 21 -9.47 -11.09 -16.49
N ASN A 22 -10.71 -11.07 -16.97
CA ASN A 22 -11.10 -11.76 -18.18
C ASN A 22 -10.52 -11.03 -19.41
N LYS A 23 -10.55 -11.69 -20.57
CA LYS A 23 -10.03 -11.12 -21.84
C LYS A 23 -10.73 -9.83 -22.26
N ASP A 24 -11.97 -9.62 -21.82
CA ASP A 24 -12.76 -8.42 -22.08
C ASP A 24 -12.51 -7.29 -21.05
N GLY A 25 -11.61 -7.50 -20.09
CA GLY A 25 -11.29 -6.55 -19.03
C GLY A 25 -12.25 -6.58 -17.84
N SER A 26 -13.25 -7.45 -17.83
CA SER A 26 -14.11 -7.67 -16.67
C SER A 26 -13.39 -8.45 -15.56
N LEU A 27 -13.87 -8.35 -14.32
CA LEU A 27 -13.28 -9.06 -13.19
C LEU A 27 -13.46 -10.59 -13.33
N GLY A 28 -12.36 -11.33 -13.27
CA GLY A 28 -12.36 -12.79 -13.21
C GLY A 28 -12.66 -13.29 -11.79
N LEU A 29 -13.44 -14.37 -11.67
CA LEU A 29 -13.72 -15.01 -10.38
C LEU A 29 -12.66 -16.08 -10.06
N PRO A 30 -12.26 -16.25 -8.77
CA PRO A 30 -12.70 -15.49 -7.60
C PRO A 30 -12.00 -14.12 -7.48
N VAL A 31 -12.75 -13.11 -7.03
CA VAL A 31 -12.20 -11.81 -6.66
C VAL A 31 -11.95 -11.78 -5.16
N THR A 32 -10.75 -11.38 -4.72
CA THR A 32 -10.53 -11.06 -3.31
C THR A 32 -11.25 -9.76 -3.00
N VAL A 33 -12.28 -9.81 -2.15
CA VAL A 33 -13.20 -8.68 -1.90
C VAL A 33 -12.44 -7.47 -1.36
N ILE A 34 -11.91 -7.52 -0.13
CA ILE A 34 -11.04 -6.49 0.46
C ILE A 34 -10.23 -7.17 1.57
N LYS A 35 -8.90 -7.00 1.59
CA LYS A 35 -8.04 -7.42 2.70
C LYS A 35 -7.23 -6.24 3.23
N ARG A 36 -6.98 -6.25 4.54
CA ARG A 36 -6.08 -5.31 5.21
C ARG A 36 -4.67 -5.89 5.25
N LEU A 37 -3.72 -5.14 4.71
CA LEU A 37 -2.33 -5.53 4.57
C LEU A 37 -1.47 -4.56 5.38
N PRO A 38 -0.90 -5.00 6.52
CA PRO A 38 0.03 -4.17 7.27
C PRO A 38 1.34 -4.01 6.47
N LEU A 39 1.79 -2.77 6.27
CA LEU A 39 3.08 -2.48 5.68
C LEU A 39 4.11 -2.34 6.80
N LYS A 40 5.04 -3.29 6.87
CA LYS A 40 6.10 -3.29 7.88
C LYS A 40 7.13 -2.22 7.53
N GLY A 41 7.33 -1.26 8.43
CA GLY A 41 8.38 -0.25 8.31
C GLY A 41 7.89 1.16 8.65
N GLU A 42 8.78 2.11 8.42
CA GLU A 42 8.54 3.55 8.53
C GLU A 42 8.88 4.20 7.20
N CYS A 43 8.18 5.27 6.86
CA CYS A 43 8.47 6.08 5.70
C CYS A 43 8.82 7.51 6.14
N ALA A 44 10.04 7.93 5.83
CA ALA A 44 10.53 9.24 6.22
C ALA A 44 9.76 10.36 5.51
N ALA A 45 9.80 11.56 6.09
CA ALA A 45 9.23 12.75 5.50
C ALA A 45 9.79 13.01 4.09
N ALA A 46 8.92 13.42 3.16
CA ALA A 46 9.27 13.80 1.79
C ALA A 46 10.13 12.76 1.01
N SER A 47 9.98 11.46 1.30
CA SER A 47 10.81 10.41 0.71
C SER A 47 10.01 9.31 0.01
N TRP A 48 10.71 8.57 -0.85
CA TRP A 48 10.24 7.29 -1.37
C TRP A 48 10.58 6.15 -0.40
N CYS A 49 9.64 5.23 -0.23
CA CYS A 49 9.75 4.08 0.66
C CYS A 49 9.29 2.82 -0.04
N GLU A 50 9.96 1.72 0.24
CA GLU A 50 9.65 0.42 -0.31
C GLU A 50 8.96 -0.45 0.75
N PHE A 51 7.89 -1.11 0.34
CA PHE A 51 7.17 -2.07 1.17
C PHE A 51 6.86 -3.31 0.33
N SER A 52 7.05 -4.48 0.92
CA SER A 52 6.69 -5.74 0.29
C SER A 52 5.37 -6.25 0.87
N VAL A 53 4.46 -6.67 0.00
CA VAL A 53 3.18 -7.28 0.34
C VAL A 53 3.04 -8.60 -0.40
N VAL A 54 2.38 -9.57 0.23
CA VAL A 54 2.08 -10.87 -0.36
C VAL A 54 0.57 -10.93 -0.62
N PHE A 55 0.21 -11.26 -1.85
CA PHE A 55 -1.18 -11.42 -2.28
C PHE A 55 -1.51 -12.90 -2.38
N ASP A 56 -2.10 -13.44 -1.32
CA ASP A 56 -2.46 -14.86 -1.28
C ASP A 56 -3.65 -15.17 -2.20
N GLY A 57 -3.75 -16.43 -2.64
CA GLY A 57 -4.92 -16.95 -3.35
C GLY A 57 -4.97 -16.61 -4.84
N ILE A 58 -3.88 -16.09 -5.41
CA ILE A 58 -3.75 -15.82 -6.84
C ILE A 58 -2.33 -16.18 -7.31
N LYS A 59 -2.21 -16.79 -8.49
CA LYS A 59 -0.90 -17.04 -9.08
C LYS A 59 -0.37 -15.80 -9.79
N PRO A 60 0.95 -15.64 -9.91
CA PRO A 60 1.53 -14.48 -10.61
C PRO A 60 1.07 -14.30 -12.06
N ASP A 61 0.82 -15.40 -12.79
CA ASP A 61 0.36 -15.40 -14.18
C ASP A 61 -1.15 -15.15 -14.34
N GLU A 62 -1.91 -15.31 -13.27
CA GLU A 62 -3.34 -15.02 -13.19
C GLU A 62 -3.63 -13.61 -12.63
N PHE A 63 -2.60 -12.90 -12.17
CA PHE A 63 -2.72 -11.57 -11.55
C PHE A 63 -3.10 -10.50 -12.58
N GLY A 64 -4.34 -10.03 -12.53
CA GLY A 64 -4.89 -9.05 -13.47
C GLY A 64 -4.97 -7.64 -12.92
N PHE A 65 -5.35 -7.49 -11.64
CA PHE A 65 -5.52 -6.17 -11.04
C PHE A 65 -5.17 -6.13 -9.55
N LEU A 66 -4.83 -4.91 -9.11
CA LEU A 66 -4.74 -4.49 -7.72
C LEU A 66 -5.50 -3.18 -7.57
N GLN A 67 -6.48 -3.14 -6.68
CA GLN A 67 -7.17 -1.91 -6.31
C GLN A 67 -6.87 -1.60 -4.85
N VAL A 68 -6.22 -0.45 -4.62
CA VAL A 68 -6.00 0.10 -3.29
C VAL A 68 -7.16 1.03 -2.97
N GLU A 69 -7.95 0.70 -1.97
CA GLU A 69 -9.11 1.50 -1.57
C GLU A 69 -8.76 2.54 -0.51
N LYS A 70 -7.92 2.15 0.44
CA LYS A 70 -7.58 3.01 1.58
C LYS A 70 -6.17 2.74 2.08
N VAL A 71 -5.51 3.80 2.50
CA VAL A 71 -4.28 3.74 3.30
C VAL A 71 -4.57 4.35 4.66
N HIS A 72 -4.29 3.62 5.73
CA HIS A 72 -4.38 4.09 7.10
C HIS A 72 -2.98 4.31 7.67
N VAL A 73 -2.77 5.43 8.36
CA VAL A 73 -1.53 5.76 9.03
C VAL A 73 -1.74 5.63 10.53
N GLY A 74 -1.11 4.63 11.15
CA GLY A 74 -1.25 4.41 12.59
C GLY A 74 -0.41 5.38 13.44
N ARG A 75 0.73 5.83 12.92
CA ARG A 75 1.60 6.78 13.63
C ARG A 75 2.16 7.86 12.69
N VAL A 76 2.10 9.09 13.16
CA VAL A 76 2.72 10.26 12.53
C VAL A 76 3.70 10.88 13.52
N SER A 77 4.88 11.26 13.07
CA SER A 77 5.89 11.92 13.91
C SER A 77 6.58 13.02 13.11
N LEU A 78 6.57 14.24 13.64
CA LEU A 78 7.23 15.36 12.98
C LEU A 78 8.74 15.14 13.01
N SER A 79 9.38 15.11 11.84
CA SER A 79 10.83 15.23 11.78
C SER A 79 11.18 16.63 12.28
N LYS A 80 12.08 16.73 13.26
CA LYS A 80 12.61 18.02 13.71
C LYS A 80 13.06 18.79 12.46
N GLY A 81 12.39 19.89 12.16
CA GLY A 81 12.83 20.78 11.09
C GLY A 81 14.28 21.15 11.35
N ILE A 82 15.13 21.03 10.33
CA ILE A 82 16.48 21.61 10.34
C ILE A 82 16.26 23.13 10.38
N ASN A 83 16.01 23.68 11.55
CA ASN A 83 16.28 25.08 11.84
C ASN A 83 17.79 25.17 12.08
N GLU A 84 18.56 25.11 11.00
CA GLU A 84 19.94 25.58 11.01
C GLU A 84 19.95 27.06 10.65
N ARG A 85 20.02 27.87 11.72
CA ARG A 85 20.54 29.24 11.85
C ARG A 85 19.80 30.38 11.15
#